data_AF-A0A2R6DLG2-F1
#
_entry.id   AF-A0A2R6DLG2-F1
#
_cell.length_a   1.000
_cell.length_b   1.000
_cell.length_c   1.000
_cell.angle_alpha   90.00
_cell.angle_beta   90.00
_cell.angle_gamma   90.00
#
_symmetry.space_group_name_H-M   'P 1'
#
loop_
_entity.id
_entity.type
_entity.pdbx_description
1 polymer ?
#
loop_
_entity_poly.entity_id
_entity_poly.type
_entity_poly.pdbx_seq_one_letter_code
_entity_poly.pdbx_strand_id
1 'polypeptide(L)'
;MSSRQWTDRIVGDRMAVDREFADRIENSQFSRQEWGLVMTATEFEIQSPEDDEQAQLVADTEKLPAVIPELDRISSQAGAMGAGGGGGGSSGRSGGGDGVFGSIKSALGLGSGGGGNDDETIEAADQLAQEYAAELQGRLEDQGKWNEIRQLASE
;
A
#
# COMPACT_ATOMS: atom_id res chain seq x y z
N MET A 1 -27.67 0.36 -1.80
CA MET A 1 -27.64 1.68 -2.51
C MET A 1 -26.91 2.72 -1.67
N SER A 2 -26.90 2.57 -0.35
CA SER A 2 -26.40 3.49 0.66
C SER A 2 -24.87 3.61 0.71
N SER A 3 -24.15 2.52 0.42
CA SER A 3 -22.68 2.54 0.33
C SER A 3 -22.14 3.60 -0.65
N ARG A 4 -22.80 3.78 -1.80
CA ARG A 4 -22.39 4.81 -2.77
C ARG A 4 -22.68 6.23 -2.29
N GLN A 5 -23.76 6.44 -1.54
CA GLN A 5 -24.19 7.79 -1.15
C GLN A 5 -23.23 8.47 -0.18
N TRP A 6 -22.72 7.72 0.80
CA TRP A 6 -21.75 8.29 1.75
C TRP A 6 -20.34 8.33 1.15
N THR A 7 -19.96 7.34 0.33
CA THR A 7 -18.65 7.33 -0.37
C THR A 7 -18.49 8.56 -1.26
N ASP A 8 -19.54 8.97 -1.98
CA ASP A 8 -19.52 10.16 -2.83
C ASP A 8 -19.32 11.45 -2.03
N ARG A 9 -19.81 11.51 -0.79
CA ARG A 9 -19.66 12.67 0.10
C ARG A 9 -18.25 12.84 0.66
N ILE A 10 -17.51 11.74 0.80
CA ILE A 10 -16.17 11.77 1.38
C ILE A 10 -15.05 11.90 0.34
N VAL A 11 -15.36 11.94 -0.96
CA VAL A 11 -14.34 12.02 -2.03
C VAL A 11 -13.39 13.21 -1.83
N GLY A 12 -13.92 14.37 -1.46
CA GLY A 12 -13.10 15.56 -1.23
C GLY A 12 -12.14 15.41 -0.04
N ASP A 13 -12.59 14.76 1.02
CA ASP A 13 -11.78 14.48 2.20
C ASP A 13 -10.74 13.41 1.92
N ARG A 14 -11.12 12.34 1.20
CA ARG A 14 -10.21 11.31 0.69
C ARG A 14 -9.07 11.91 -0.12
N MET A 15 -9.37 12.81 -1.06
CA MET A 15 -8.34 13.49 -1.87
C MET A 15 -7.37 14.32 -1.02
N ALA A 16 -7.80 14.83 0.14
CA ALA A 16 -6.93 15.55 1.05
C ALA A 16 -6.03 14.61 1.85
N VAL A 17 -6.60 13.52 2.38
CA VAL A 17 -5.83 12.46 3.04
C VAL A 17 -4.83 11.85 2.07
N ASP A 18 -5.17 11.59 0.81
CA ASP A 18 -4.24 11.09 -0.22
C ASP A 18 -2.97 11.95 -0.36
N ARG A 19 -3.11 13.28 -0.18
CA ARG A 19 -1.98 14.20 -0.26
C ARG A 19 -1.15 14.22 1.02
N GLU A 20 -1.80 14.12 2.17
CA GLU A 20 -1.15 14.15 3.50
C GLU A 20 -0.46 12.81 3.81
N PHE A 21 -1.07 11.70 3.38
CA PHE A 21 -0.59 10.33 3.58
C PHE A 21 0.57 9.97 2.64
N ALA A 22 0.83 10.81 1.64
CA ALA A 22 1.96 10.72 0.73
C ALA A 22 3.31 10.49 1.46
N ASP A 23 3.54 11.23 2.55
CA ASP A 23 4.78 11.14 3.32
C ASP A 23 4.87 9.81 4.09
N ARG A 24 3.74 9.27 4.56
CA ARG A 24 3.70 7.96 5.22
C ARG A 24 4.02 6.83 4.26
N ILE A 25 3.49 6.91 3.03
CA ILE A 25 3.81 5.94 1.96
C ILE A 25 5.32 5.95 1.67
N GLU A 26 5.95 7.12 1.58
CA GLU A 26 7.40 7.22 1.34
C GLU A 26 8.26 6.64 2.46
N ASN A 27 7.75 6.63 3.69
CA ASN A 27 8.40 5.99 4.84
C ASN A 27 7.96 4.52 5.03
N SER A 28 7.05 4.01 4.19
CA SER A 28 6.60 2.63 4.18
C SER A 28 7.47 1.76 3.26
N GLN A 29 7.17 0.46 3.21
CA GLN A 29 7.79 -0.43 2.22
C GLN A 29 7.26 -0.26 0.79
N PHE A 30 6.14 0.45 0.61
CA PHE A 30 5.49 0.61 -0.68
C PHE A 30 5.90 1.91 -1.37
N SER A 31 6.18 1.81 -2.66
CA SER A 31 6.23 2.97 -3.55
C SER A 31 4.82 3.54 -3.78
N ARG A 32 4.76 4.79 -4.27
CA ARG A 32 3.49 5.43 -4.66
C ARG A 32 2.71 4.65 -5.71
N GLN A 33 3.38 3.90 -6.59
CA GLN A 33 2.74 3.08 -7.62
C GLN A 33 2.13 1.81 -7.02
N GLU A 34 2.88 1.13 -6.15
CA GLU A 34 2.41 -0.05 -5.41
C GLU A 34 1.23 0.31 -4.51
N TRP A 35 1.32 1.43 -3.79
CA TRP A 35 0.22 1.96 -2.98
C TRP A 35 -1.02 2.25 -3.82
N GLY A 36 -0.84 2.84 -5.01
CA GLY A 36 -1.95 3.06 -5.94
C GLY A 36 -2.69 1.76 -6.29
N LEU A 37 -1.94 0.67 -6.51
CA LEU A 37 -2.52 -0.64 -6.80
C LEU A 37 -3.22 -1.25 -5.58
N VAL A 38 -2.61 -1.18 -4.39
CA VAL A 38 -3.23 -1.55 -3.11
C VAL A 38 -4.58 -0.85 -2.95
N MET A 39 -4.63 0.48 -3.15
CA MET A 39 -5.84 1.29 -3.03
C MET A 39 -6.91 1.00 -4.08
N THR A 40 -6.60 0.29 -5.17
CA THR A 40 -7.61 -0.22 -6.11
C THR A 40 -8.29 -1.50 -5.64
N ALA A 41 -7.60 -2.26 -4.77
CA ALA A 41 -8.10 -3.47 -4.15
C ALA A 41 -8.71 -3.22 -2.77
N THR A 42 -8.44 -2.05 -2.17
CA THR A 42 -9.06 -1.60 -0.92
C THR A 42 -10.44 -1.01 -1.16
N GLU A 43 -11.43 -1.52 -0.44
CA GLU A 43 -12.76 -0.89 -0.30
C GLU A 43 -12.88 -0.27 1.10
N PHE A 44 -13.76 0.72 1.26
CA PHE A 44 -13.98 1.36 2.55
C PHE A 44 -15.39 1.06 3.02
N GLU A 45 -15.51 0.68 4.28
CA GLU A 45 -16.78 0.37 4.93
C GLU A 45 -16.87 1.05 6.29
N ILE A 46 -18.10 1.30 6.75
CA ILE A 46 -18.35 1.77 8.11
C ILE A 46 -18.92 0.60 8.88
N GLN A 47 -18.15 0.07 9.82
CA GLN A 47 -18.64 -0.93 10.76
C GLN A 47 -19.53 -0.26 11.81
N SER A 48 -20.58 -0.97 12.22
CA SER A 48 -21.52 -0.52 13.26
C SER A 48 -22.02 0.94 13.10
N PRO A 49 -22.53 1.35 11.92
CA PRO A 49 -22.86 2.75 11.65
C PRO A 49 -23.96 3.32 12.56
N GLU A 50 -24.77 2.45 13.18
CA GLU A 50 -25.82 2.83 14.12
C GLU A 50 -25.34 3.09 15.56
N ASP A 51 -24.12 2.68 15.91
CA ASP A 51 -23.53 2.78 17.25
C ASP A 51 -22.45 3.86 17.25
N ASP A 52 -22.66 4.96 17.96
CA ASP A 52 -21.73 6.11 17.98
C ASP A 52 -20.40 5.82 18.66
N GLU A 53 -20.37 4.88 19.60
CA GLU A 53 -19.16 4.50 20.31
C GLU A 53 -18.34 3.47 19.51
N GLN A 54 -19.02 2.60 18.76
CA GLN A 54 -18.39 1.48 18.05
C GLN A 54 -18.16 1.73 16.56
N ALA A 55 -18.70 2.81 15.98
CA ALA A 55 -18.56 3.03 14.55
C ALA A 55 -17.14 3.36 14.13
N GLN A 56 -16.68 2.65 13.12
CA GLN A 56 -15.34 2.80 12.60
C GLN A 56 -15.33 2.70 11.08
N LEU A 57 -14.59 3.60 10.44
CA LEU A 57 -14.21 3.48 9.04
C LEU A 57 -13.09 2.45 8.95
N VAL A 58 -13.34 1.36 8.24
CA VAL A 58 -12.39 0.28 8.04
C VAL A 58 -12.03 0.15 6.57
N ALA A 59 -10.80 -0.29 6.32
CA ALA A 59 -10.38 -0.73 5.00
C ALA A 59 -10.72 -2.22 4.85
N ASP A 60 -11.57 -2.56 3.88
CA ASP A 60 -11.73 -3.93 3.41
C ASP A 60 -10.63 -4.24 2.41
N THR A 61 -9.78 -5.20 2.78
CA THR A 61 -8.59 -5.61 2.04
C THR A 61 -8.68 -7.06 1.56
N GLU A 62 -9.87 -7.68 1.57
CA GLU A 62 -10.08 -9.06 1.13
C GLU A 62 -9.59 -9.32 -0.32
N LYS A 63 -9.50 -8.27 -1.14
CA LYS A 63 -9.07 -8.34 -2.54
C LYS A 63 -7.55 -8.16 -2.73
N LEU A 64 -6.79 -7.84 -1.68
CA LEU A 64 -5.34 -7.67 -1.77
C LEU A 64 -4.60 -8.89 -2.36
N PRO A 65 -4.93 -10.15 -2.01
CA PRO A 65 -4.24 -11.31 -2.58
C PRO A 65 -4.30 -11.37 -4.11
N ALA A 66 -5.33 -10.76 -4.73
CA ALA A 66 -5.47 -10.74 -6.19
C ALA A 66 -4.50 -9.77 -6.88
N VAL A 67 -4.00 -8.75 -6.18
CA VAL A 67 -3.07 -7.75 -6.74
C VAL A 67 -1.60 -8.00 -6.40
N ILE A 68 -1.31 -8.89 -5.45
CA ILE A 68 0.07 -9.27 -5.06
C ILE A 68 0.94 -9.65 -6.27
N PRO A 69 0.50 -10.50 -7.22
CA PRO A 69 1.34 -10.87 -8.36
C PRO A 69 1.70 -9.69 -9.27
N GLU A 70 0.93 -8.61 -9.25
CA GLU A 70 1.21 -7.38 -9.99
C GLU A 70 2.09 -6.43 -9.18
N LEU A 71 1.92 -6.35 -7.86
CA LEU A 71 2.84 -5.64 -6.96
C LEU A 71 4.28 -6.17 -7.13
N ASP A 72 4.46 -7.49 -7.16
CA ASP A 72 5.77 -8.13 -7.39
C ASP A 72 6.40 -7.78 -8.74
N ARG A 73 5.57 -7.59 -9.78
CA ARG A 73 6.05 -7.17 -11.10
C ARG A 73 6.56 -5.75 -11.08
N ILE A 74 5.86 -4.85 -10.37
CA ILE A 74 6.24 -3.44 -10.24
C ILE A 74 7.57 -3.33 -9.48
N SER A 75 7.68 -4.00 -8.34
CA SER A 75 8.89 -4.02 -7.52
C SER A 75 10.10 -4.58 -8.29
N SER A 76 9.91 -5.69 -9.00
CA SER A 76 10.95 -6.33 -9.82
C SER A 76 11.46 -5.43 -10.95
N GLN A 77 10.55 -4.69 -11.61
CA GLN A 77 10.91 -3.76 -12.67
C GLN A 77 11.68 -2.55 -12.14
N ALA A 78 11.27 -2.01 -10.99
CA ALA A 78 11.97 -0.91 -10.33
C ALA A 78 13.41 -1.30 -9.96
N GLY A 79 13.61 -2.50 -9.39
CA GLY A 79 14.93 -3.03 -9.06
C GLY A 79 15.82 -3.28 -10.29
N ALA A 80 15.25 -3.76 -11.40
CA ALA A 80 15.99 -4.00 -12.64
C ALA A 80 16.47 -2.70 -13.30
N MET A 81 15.69 -1.62 -13.24
CA MET A 81 16.12 -0.32 -13.76
C MET A 81 17.12 0.40 -12.84
N GLY A 82 17.02 0.23 -11.52
CA GLY A 82 18.00 0.74 -10.56
C GLY A 82 19.39 0.09 -10.70
N ALA A 83 19.44 -1.18 -11.12
CA ALA A 83 20.68 -1.91 -11.38
C ALA A 83 21.31 -1.64 -12.77
N GLY A 84 20.59 -0.99 -13.69
CA GLY A 84 21.02 -0.76 -15.08
C GLY A 84 21.52 0.66 -15.41
N GLY A 85 21.42 1.61 -14.47
CA GLY A 85 21.66 3.04 -14.69
C GLY A 85 23.06 3.58 -14.40
N GLY A 86 24.07 2.72 -14.21
CA GLY A 86 25.48 3.12 -14.05
C GLY A 86 26.25 2.99 -15.36
N GLY A 87 26.47 4.10 -16.08
CA GLY A 87 27.16 4.12 -17.37
C GLY A 87 28.69 3.92 -17.31
N GLY A 88 29.21 3.15 -18.27
CA GLY A 88 30.34 3.50 -19.15
C GLY A 88 31.79 3.49 -18.61
N GLY A 89 32.64 2.61 -19.17
CA GLY A 89 34.08 2.87 -19.23
C GLY A 89 35.02 1.66 -19.29
N SER A 90 35.46 1.32 -20.51
CA SER A 90 36.82 0.87 -20.88
C SER A 90 37.52 -0.32 -20.18
N SER A 91 37.82 -1.30 -21.05
CA SER A 91 39.18 -1.82 -21.28
C SER A 91 39.81 -2.80 -20.29
N GLY A 92 40.43 -3.84 -20.88
CA GLY A 92 41.68 -4.38 -20.36
C GLY A 92 41.53 -5.43 -19.27
N ARG A 93 41.35 -6.68 -19.70
CA ARG A 93 41.68 -7.83 -18.86
C ARG A 93 43.20 -7.89 -18.70
N SER A 94 43.73 -7.47 -17.57
CA SER A 94 44.94 -8.04 -16.95
C SER A 94 45.27 -7.36 -15.62
N GLY A 95 45.36 -8.17 -14.57
CA GLY A 95 46.17 -7.84 -13.39
C GLY A 95 45.41 -7.40 -12.15
N GLY A 96 45.16 -8.37 -11.27
CA GLY A 96 45.44 -8.26 -9.83
C GLY A 96 44.67 -7.24 -9.00
N GLY A 97 43.83 -7.77 -8.10
CA GLY A 97 43.35 -7.06 -6.91
C GLY A 97 41.86 -6.74 -6.96
N ASP A 98 41.16 -7.13 -5.89
CA ASP A 98 39.81 -6.72 -5.53
C ASP A 98 38.62 -7.19 -6.39
N GLY A 99 37.63 -7.78 -5.71
CA GLY A 99 36.43 -8.29 -6.35
C GLY A 99 35.62 -9.21 -5.44
N VAL A 100 35.26 -8.73 -4.25
CA VAL A 100 34.33 -9.42 -3.32
C VAL A 100 32.87 -9.28 -3.80
N PHE A 101 32.62 -9.61 -5.08
CA PHE A 101 31.28 -9.69 -5.67
C PHE A 101 30.93 -11.13 -6.06
N GLY A 102 31.37 -12.09 -5.23
CA GLY A 102 31.31 -13.52 -5.54
C GLY A 102 30.40 -14.39 -4.66
N SER A 103 29.69 -13.88 -3.64
CA SER A 103 29.07 -14.82 -2.66
C SER A 103 27.74 -14.43 -2.02
N ILE A 104 27.00 -13.41 -2.50
CA ILE A 104 25.63 -13.15 -2.00
C ILE A 104 24.54 -13.47 -3.03
N LYS A 105 24.90 -13.88 -4.25
CA LYS A 105 23.95 -14.38 -5.27
C LYS A 105 23.55 -15.85 -5.10
N SER A 106 23.88 -16.49 -3.98
CA SER A 106 23.56 -17.90 -3.72
C SER A 106 22.61 -18.14 -2.53
N ALA A 107 22.05 -17.10 -1.92
CA ALA A 107 21.18 -17.26 -0.75
C ALA A 107 19.68 -17.02 -1.01
N LEU A 108 19.26 -16.44 -2.15
CA LEU A 108 17.86 -16.06 -2.34
C LEU A 108 17.37 -16.38 -3.74
N GLY A 109 17.47 -17.67 -4.10
CA GLY A 109 16.91 -18.19 -5.33
C GLY A 109 16.55 -19.66 -5.19
N LEU A 110 15.26 -19.92 -4.99
CA LEU A 110 14.53 -21.18 -5.19
C LEU A 110 14.73 -22.30 -4.16
N GLY A 111 13.76 -22.39 -3.25
CA GLY A 111 13.42 -23.66 -2.60
C GLY A 111 12.35 -23.57 -1.53
N SER A 112 11.08 -23.82 -1.90
CA SER A 112 10.02 -24.36 -1.02
C SER A 112 9.43 -23.42 0.06
N GLY A 113 8.46 -22.58 -0.32
CA GLY A 113 7.56 -21.91 0.63
C GLY A 113 6.88 -20.66 0.07
N GLY A 114 6.16 -20.77 -1.05
CA GLY A 114 5.33 -19.67 -1.57
C GLY A 114 4.21 -19.38 -0.58
N GLY A 115 4.37 -18.31 0.19
CA GLY A 115 3.45 -17.90 1.26
C GLY A 115 4.07 -16.83 2.17
N GLY A 116 5.37 -16.90 2.48
CA GLY A 116 5.98 -16.01 3.49
C GLY A 116 6.04 -14.52 3.12
N ASN A 117 6.58 -14.18 1.94
CA ASN A 117 6.72 -12.77 1.56
C ASN A 117 5.39 -12.14 1.14
N ASP A 118 4.50 -12.95 0.56
CA ASP A 118 3.18 -12.49 0.09
C ASP A 118 2.28 -12.18 1.30
N ASP A 119 2.27 -13.06 2.31
CA ASP A 119 1.51 -12.85 3.55
C ASP A 119 2.01 -11.62 4.32
N GLU A 120 3.34 -11.43 4.45
CA GLU A 120 3.93 -10.23 5.06
C GLU A 120 3.59 -8.95 4.27
N THR A 121 3.55 -9.04 2.94
CA THR A 121 3.17 -7.91 2.07
C THR A 121 1.69 -7.59 2.22
N ILE A 122 0.83 -8.61 2.29
CA ILE A 122 -0.61 -8.44 2.53
C ILE A 122 -0.83 -7.80 3.90
N GLU A 123 -0.18 -8.29 4.96
CA GLU A 123 -0.32 -7.75 6.31
C GLU A 123 0.13 -6.29 6.38
N ALA A 124 1.26 -5.94 5.77
CA ALA A 124 1.72 -4.56 5.73
C ALA A 124 0.82 -3.65 4.89
N ALA A 125 0.27 -4.14 3.79
CA ALA A 125 -0.69 -3.39 2.97
C ALA A 125 -2.01 -3.19 3.72
N ASP A 126 -2.48 -4.22 4.43
CA ASP A 126 -3.66 -4.14 5.27
C ASP A 126 -3.47 -3.12 6.39
N GLN A 127 -2.38 -3.24 7.16
CA GLN A 127 -2.08 -2.29 8.23
C GLN A 127 -2.04 -0.84 7.71
N LEU A 128 -1.35 -0.59 6.60
CA LEU A 128 -1.26 0.75 6.03
C LEU A 128 -2.62 1.26 5.51
N ALA A 129 -3.47 0.39 5.00
CA ALA A 129 -4.85 0.71 4.61
C ALA A 129 -5.74 1.02 5.82
N GLN A 130 -5.60 0.28 6.93
CA GLN A 130 -6.29 0.61 8.18
C GLN A 130 -5.84 1.95 8.75
N GLU A 131 -4.53 2.25 8.70
CA GLU A 131 -4.01 3.56 9.10
C GLU A 131 -4.60 4.68 8.23
N TYR A 132 -4.67 4.48 6.91
CA TYR A 132 -5.32 5.43 6.01
C TYR A 132 -6.80 5.64 6.37
N ALA A 133 -7.54 4.56 6.66
CA ALA A 133 -8.94 4.63 7.07
C ALA A 133 -9.11 5.42 8.38
N ALA A 134 -8.22 5.21 9.35
CA ALA A 134 -8.22 5.95 10.61
C ALA A 134 -7.95 7.45 10.41
N GLU A 135 -6.99 7.84 9.57
CA GLU A 135 -6.74 9.24 9.23
C GLU A 135 -7.94 9.89 8.53
N LEU A 136 -8.59 9.15 7.62
CA LEU A 136 -9.78 9.62 6.94
C LEU A 136 -10.96 9.80 7.91
N GLN A 137 -11.17 8.87 8.84
CA GLN A 137 -12.17 9.05 9.89
C GLN A 137 -11.86 10.26 10.77
N GLY A 138 -10.63 10.39 11.28
CA GLY A 138 -10.22 11.50 12.13
C GLY A 138 -10.44 12.86 11.43
N ARG A 139 -10.14 12.94 10.14
CA ARG A 139 -10.46 14.13 9.33
C ARG A 139 -11.96 14.42 9.24
N LEU A 140 -12.79 13.39 9.06
CA LEU A 140 -14.25 13.54 9.02
C LEU A 140 -14.81 13.98 10.37
N GLU A 141 -14.22 13.52 11.47
CA GLU A 141 -14.56 13.93 12.85
C GLU A 141 -14.16 15.39 13.09
N ASP A 142 -12.94 15.78 12.75
CA ASP A 142 -12.43 17.15 12.87
C ASP A 142 -13.28 18.17 12.10
N GLN A 143 -13.86 17.75 10.97
CA GLN A 143 -14.76 18.57 10.17
C GLN A 143 -16.23 18.48 10.60
N GLY A 144 -16.54 17.69 11.62
CA GLY A 144 -17.91 17.48 12.11
C GLY A 144 -18.82 16.73 11.13
N LYS A 145 -18.25 16.04 10.13
CA LYS A 145 -18.96 15.30 9.09
C LYS A 145 -19.24 13.85 9.47
N TRP A 146 -18.47 13.27 10.40
CA TRP A 146 -18.52 11.84 10.72
C TRP A 146 -19.93 11.33 11.06
N ASN A 147 -20.69 12.10 11.84
CA ASN A 147 -22.06 11.74 12.22
C ASN A 147 -23.02 11.67 11.02
N GLU A 148 -22.92 12.60 10.06
CA GLU A 148 -23.73 12.57 8.83
C GLU A 148 -23.37 11.34 7.99
N ILE A 149 -22.07 11.08 7.85
CA ILE A 149 -21.55 9.96 7.05
C ILE A 149 -22.00 8.60 7.63
N ARG A 150 -21.90 8.42 8.95
CA ARG A 150 -22.44 7.25 9.66
C ARG A 150 -23.92 7.03 9.39
N GLN A 151 -24.74 8.09 9.53
CA GLN A 151 -26.19 7.99 9.31
C GLN A 151 -26.49 7.55 7.88
N LEU A 152 -25.83 8.13 6.88
CA LEU A 152 -25.99 7.74 5.48
C LEU A 152 -25.54 6.30 5.18
N ALA A 153 -24.61 5.76 5.98
CA ALA A 153 -24.21 4.36 5.88
C ALA A 153 -25.19 3.39 6.57
N SER A 154 -25.97 3.86 7.55
CA SER A 154 -27.00 3.07 8.25
C SER A 154 -28.35 2.97 7.52
N GLU A 155 -28.62 3.89 6.58
CA GLU A 155 -29.84 3.90 5.75
C GLU A 155 -29.81 2.88 4.61
#